data_AF-A0A1L8E7Q1-F1
#
_entry.id   AF-A0A1L8E7Q1-F1
#
_cell.length_a   1.000
_cell.length_b   1.000
_cell.length_c   1.000
_cell.angle_alpha   90.00
_cell.angle_beta   90.00
_cell.angle_gamma   90.00
#
_symmetry.space_group_name_H-M   'P 1'
#
loop_
_entity.id
_entity.type
_entity.pdbx_description
1 polymer ?
#
loop_
_entity_poly.entity_id
_entity_poly.type
_entity_poly.pdbx_seq_one_letter_code
_entity_poly.pdbx_strand_id
1 'polypeptide(L)'
;LLVLLLVFQIDSNAAERSCNVCEGDDCNQIGHERKEICNNGQQVCATVFDGESILAKGCLNTIPENLRMKCQGSEADILNQCHKCNDDDCNEWIPSAFFCVQCDSKTDPTCTIQDDIIYKDPTRCNLNRVPNILCYALKKGDRIKRGCATTLEEQKTCLTSDGCYFCNPSIMPGCNSLIPFLEDSDEQTTES
;
A
#
# COMPACT_ATOMS: atom_id res chain seq x y z
N LEU A 1 24.08 31.24 54.32
CA LEU A 1 24.27 30.46 53.07
C LEU A 1 22.89 30.26 52.46
N LEU A 2 22.54 31.01 51.41
CA LEU A 2 21.26 30.90 50.70
C LEU A 2 21.44 29.93 49.54
N VAL A 3 20.73 28.81 49.56
CA VAL A 3 20.74 27.82 48.48
C VAL A 3 19.57 28.15 47.55
N LEU A 4 19.88 28.75 46.39
CA LEU A 4 18.90 28.94 45.30
C LEU A 4 18.69 27.60 44.60
N LEU A 5 17.49 27.03 44.74
CA LEU A 5 17.02 25.90 43.93
C LEU A 5 16.50 26.44 42.59
N LEU A 6 17.27 26.24 41.53
CA LEU A 6 16.81 26.43 40.15
C LEU A 6 15.87 25.28 39.79
N VAL A 7 14.56 25.57 39.74
CA VAL A 7 13.56 24.66 39.18
C VAL A 7 13.60 24.85 37.66
N PHE A 8 14.23 23.92 36.94
CA PHE A 8 14.09 23.83 35.50
C PHE A 8 12.67 23.36 35.18
N GLN A 9 11.81 24.26 34.71
CA GLN A 9 10.55 23.88 34.09
C GLN A 9 10.89 23.30 32.71
N ILE A 10 10.89 21.97 32.63
CA ILE A 10 10.88 21.29 31.34
C ILE A 10 9.44 21.40 30.84
N ASP A 11 9.16 22.45 30.07
CA ASP A 11 7.94 22.47 29.27
C ASP A 11 8.03 21.33 28.27
N SER A 12 7.29 20.26 28.57
CA SER A 12 6.95 19.22 27.62
C SER A 12 6.17 19.88 26.49
N ASN A 13 6.88 20.43 25.51
CA ASN A 13 6.30 20.76 24.21
C ASN A 13 5.86 19.43 23.62
N ALA A 14 4.59 19.08 23.83
CA ALA A 14 3.97 17.97 23.13
C ALA A 14 4.06 18.32 21.64
N ALA A 15 5.01 17.70 20.94
CA ALA A 15 5.32 18.03 19.54
C ALA A 15 4.06 17.98 18.68
N GLU A 16 3.63 19.12 18.14
CA GLU A 16 2.52 19.17 17.18
C GLU A 16 2.78 18.15 16.05
N ARG A 17 1.77 17.33 15.72
CA ARG A 17 1.89 16.27 14.70
C ARG A 17 0.98 16.55 13.52
N SER A 18 1.50 16.50 12.31
CA SER A 18 0.71 16.61 11.07
C SER A 18 0.14 15.25 10.67
N CYS A 19 -1.12 15.20 10.24
CA CYS A 19 -1.74 14.00 9.67
C CYS A 19 -2.54 14.34 8.41
N ASN A 20 -2.62 13.40 7.47
CA ASN A 20 -3.50 13.50 6.29
C ASN A 20 -4.98 13.35 6.70
N VAL A 21 -5.88 14.05 5.99
CA VAL A 21 -7.31 14.16 6.31
C VAL A 21 -8.17 13.89 5.09
N CYS A 22 -9.15 13.02 5.26
CA CYS A 22 -10.23 12.80 4.29
C CYS A 22 -11.39 12.08 4.97
N GLU A 23 -12.59 12.13 4.37
CA GLU A 23 -13.75 11.35 4.81
C GLU A 23 -14.57 10.92 3.58
N GLY A 24 -15.05 9.67 3.57
CA GLY A 24 -15.89 9.14 2.50
C GLY A 24 -15.18 9.09 1.15
N ASP A 25 -15.89 9.48 0.09
CA ASP A 25 -15.41 9.39 -1.29
C ASP A 25 -14.16 10.25 -1.55
N ASP A 26 -13.96 11.33 -0.78
CA ASP A 26 -12.77 12.18 -0.86
C ASP A 26 -11.48 11.37 -0.62
N CYS A 27 -11.54 10.33 0.21
CA CYS A 27 -10.37 9.49 0.52
C CYS A 27 -9.85 8.67 -0.66
N ASN A 28 -10.68 8.49 -1.70
CA ASN A 28 -10.34 7.69 -2.86
C ASN A 28 -9.89 8.53 -4.06
N GLN A 29 -9.94 9.87 -3.94
CA GLN A 29 -9.53 10.80 -4.99
C GLN A 29 -8.02 11.06 -4.94
N ILE A 30 -7.36 11.00 -6.10
CA ILE A 30 -5.94 11.32 -6.23
C ILE A 30 -5.76 12.85 -6.24
N GLY A 31 -4.85 13.37 -5.42
CA GLY A 31 -4.47 14.79 -5.41
C GLY A 31 -5.28 15.69 -4.45
N HIS A 32 -6.20 15.12 -3.66
CA HIS A 32 -6.89 15.83 -2.58
C HIS A 32 -6.19 15.59 -1.23
N GLU A 33 -5.02 16.21 -1.05
CA GLU A 33 -4.23 16.11 0.18
C GLU A 33 -4.62 17.25 1.13
N ARG A 34 -5.52 16.97 2.07
CA ARG A 34 -5.77 17.86 3.22
C ARG A 34 -4.95 17.37 4.41
N LYS A 35 -4.46 18.29 5.23
CA LYS A 35 -3.70 18.00 6.45
C LYS A 35 -4.29 18.72 7.65
N GLU A 36 -4.14 18.13 8.83
CA GLU A 36 -4.45 18.77 10.11
C GLU A 36 -3.34 18.54 11.13
N ILE A 37 -3.31 19.41 12.15
CA ILE A 37 -2.37 19.33 13.26
C ILE A 37 -3.06 18.73 14.49
N CYS A 38 -2.54 17.63 15.02
CA CYS A 38 -3.07 16.96 16.20
C CYS A 38 -2.68 17.71 17.48
N ASN A 39 -3.67 18.27 18.15
CA ASN A 39 -3.51 18.95 19.43
C ASN A 39 -3.90 18.04 20.61
N ASN A 40 -3.24 18.23 21.76
CA ASN A 40 -3.57 17.63 23.07
C ASN A 40 -3.46 16.10 23.21
N GLY A 41 -2.25 15.62 23.52
CA GLY A 41 -2.03 14.39 24.30
C GLY A 41 -2.25 13.04 23.60
N GLN A 42 -2.89 13.02 22.44
CA GLN A 42 -2.97 11.84 21.55
C GLN A 42 -2.62 12.26 20.13
N GLN A 43 -1.32 12.47 19.92
CA GLN A 43 -0.72 12.75 18.62
C GLN A 43 -0.65 11.46 17.79
N VAL A 44 -1.79 10.86 17.49
CA VAL A 44 -1.86 9.59 16.75
C VAL A 44 -2.56 9.89 15.44
N CYS A 45 -1.88 9.68 14.32
CA CYS A 45 -2.56 9.67 13.03
C CYS A 45 -3.27 8.33 12.85
N ALA A 46 -4.41 8.35 12.17
CA ALA A 46 -5.16 7.15 11.87
C ALA A 46 -5.67 7.12 10.43
N THR A 47 -5.84 5.89 9.91
CA THR A 47 -6.55 5.58 8.66
C THR A 47 -7.58 4.50 8.95
N VAL A 48 -8.85 4.77 8.64
CA VAL A 48 -9.96 3.84 8.83
C VAL A 48 -10.33 3.21 7.50
N PHE A 49 -10.55 1.90 7.50
CA PHE A 49 -10.81 1.11 6.32
C PHE A 49 -12.21 0.46 6.32
N ASP A 50 -12.68 0.15 5.13
CA ASP A 50 -13.76 -0.80 4.86
C ASP A 50 -13.36 -1.75 3.74
N GLY A 51 -12.95 -2.96 4.13
CA GLY A 51 -12.23 -3.87 3.23
C GLY A 51 -10.99 -3.19 2.65
N GLU A 52 -11.01 -2.99 1.33
CA GLU A 52 -9.94 -2.34 0.58
C GLU A 52 -10.13 -0.82 0.47
N SER A 53 -11.28 -0.24 0.84
CA SER A 53 -11.51 1.21 0.70
C SER A 53 -11.07 1.98 1.95
N ILE A 54 -10.61 3.22 1.76
CA ILE A 54 -10.34 4.15 2.87
C ILE A 54 -11.64 4.92 3.16
N LEU A 55 -12.11 4.87 4.40
CA LEU A 55 -13.28 5.61 4.86
C LEU A 55 -12.93 6.98 5.45
N ALA A 56 -11.82 7.07 6.17
CA ALA A 56 -11.38 8.31 6.78
C ALA A 56 -9.87 8.30 7.08
N LYS A 57 -9.28 9.50 7.07
CA LYS A 57 -7.94 9.78 7.61
C LYS A 57 -8.03 11.00 8.52
N GLY A 58 -7.19 11.04 9.54
CA GLY A 58 -7.03 12.21 10.40
C GLY A 58 -6.24 11.89 11.65
N CYS A 59 -6.17 12.86 12.55
CA CYS A 59 -5.86 12.63 13.96
C CYS A 59 -6.90 11.68 14.54
N LEU A 60 -6.46 10.74 15.38
CA LEU A 60 -7.33 9.71 15.93
C LEU A 60 -8.55 10.33 16.64
N ASN A 61 -8.41 11.48 17.27
CA ASN A 61 -9.49 12.18 18.00
C ASN A 61 -10.41 13.05 17.14
N THR A 62 -10.02 13.40 15.91
CA THR A 62 -10.84 14.22 14.98
C THR A 62 -11.71 13.35 14.08
N ILE A 63 -11.34 12.08 13.87
CA ILE A 63 -12.15 11.11 13.12
C ILE A 63 -13.52 10.92 13.80
N PRO A 64 -14.63 10.98 13.04
CA PRO A 64 -15.99 10.76 13.55
C PRO A 64 -16.09 9.50 14.40
N GLU A 65 -16.80 9.57 15.53
CA GLU A 65 -16.83 8.49 16.53
C GLU A 65 -17.24 7.14 15.93
N ASN A 66 -18.25 7.12 15.05
CA ASN A 66 -18.73 5.91 14.37
C ASN A 66 -17.64 5.20 13.54
N LEU A 67 -16.69 5.97 12.97
CA LEU A 67 -15.56 5.44 12.22
C LEU A 67 -14.39 5.13 13.16
N ARG A 68 -14.12 6.02 14.12
CA ARG A 68 -13.05 5.90 15.13
C ARG A 68 -13.20 4.67 16.01
N MET A 69 -14.42 4.18 16.23
CA MET A 69 -14.66 2.90 16.93
C MET A 69 -13.93 1.72 16.25
N LYS A 70 -13.72 1.77 14.93
CA LYS A 70 -12.93 0.77 14.19
C LYS A 70 -11.44 0.75 14.57
N CYS A 71 -10.97 1.75 15.32
CA CYS A 71 -9.60 1.88 15.83
C CYS A 71 -9.46 1.48 17.32
N GLN A 72 -10.54 0.99 17.94
CA GLN A 72 -10.51 0.48 19.32
C GLN A 72 -9.74 -0.85 19.37
N GLY A 73 -8.48 -0.80 19.79
CA GLY A 73 -7.53 -1.93 19.77
C GLY A 73 -6.12 -1.45 20.13
N SER A 74 -5.11 -2.34 20.14
CA SER A 74 -3.71 -1.97 20.39
C SER A 74 -3.20 -0.93 19.39
N GLU A 75 -2.15 -0.17 19.74
CA GLU A 75 -1.55 0.84 18.84
C GLU A 75 -1.08 0.23 17.51
N ALA A 76 -0.58 -1.00 17.55
CA ALA A 76 -0.30 -1.81 16.37
C ALA A 76 -1.53 -2.67 16.02
N ASP A 77 -2.57 -2.08 15.44
CA ASP A 77 -3.66 -2.89 14.86
C ASP A 77 -3.31 -3.18 13.39
N ILE A 78 -2.62 -4.30 13.21
CA ILE A 78 -1.82 -4.56 12.02
C ILE A 78 -2.70 -4.86 10.79
N LEU A 79 -3.89 -5.45 10.92
CA LEU A 79 -4.70 -5.82 9.75
C LEU A 79 -6.18 -6.09 10.13
N ASN A 80 -7.08 -5.10 10.08
CA ASN A 80 -8.40 -5.27 9.42
C ASN A 80 -9.23 -3.99 9.23
N GLN A 81 -9.32 -3.06 10.19
CA GLN A 81 -10.25 -1.91 10.05
C GLN A 81 -9.64 -0.53 10.34
N CYS A 82 -8.47 -0.44 10.97
CA CYS A 82 -7.81 0.82 11.22
C CYS A 82 -6.28 0.64 11.30
N HIS A 83 -5.53 1.65 10.86
CA HIS A 83 -4.09 1.77 11.05
C HIS A 83 -3.82 3.01 11.90
N LYS A 84 -2.96 2.89 12.92
CA LYS A 84 -2.51 3.99 13.79
C LYS A 84 -0.99 4.13 13.69
N CYS A 85 -0.49 5.36 13.70
CA CYS A 85 0.93 5.64 13.62
C CYS A 85 1.26 7.00 14.28
N ASN A 86 2.54 7.19 14.63
CA ASN A 86 3.01 8.29 15.49
C ASN A 86 4.12 9.13 14.85
N ASP A 87 4.15 9.25 13.51
CA ASP A 87 5.05 10.13 12.77
C ASP A 87 4.25 11.15 11.95
N ASP A 88 4.88 12.22 11.47
CA ASP A 88 4.19 13.20 10.63
C ASP A 88 3.74 12.57 9.31
N ASP A 89 2.49 12.83 8.92
CA ASP A 89 1.84 12.35 7.71
C ASP A 89 1.90 10.82 7.53
N CYS A 90 2.14 10.07 8.61
CA CYS A 90 2.37 8.62 8.56
C CYS A 90 1.12 7.81 8.19
N ASN A 91 -0.06 8.42 8.30
CA ASN A 91 -1.32 7.83 7.85
C ASN A 91 -1.53 7.99 6.34
N GLU A 92 -0.45 8.28 5.60
CA GLU A 92 -0.49 8.30 4.16
C GLU A 92 -0.53 6.89 3.60
N TRP A 93 -1.75 6.39 3.51
CA TRP A 93 -2.11 5.29 2.64
C TRP A 93 -2.61 5.92 1.35
N ILE A 94 -1.72 6.18 0.41
CA ILE A 94 -2.16 6.55 -0.92
C ILE A 94 -2.95 5.33 -1.40
N PRO A 95 -4.21 5.49 -1.80
CA PRO A 95 -4.89 4.45 -2.51
C PRO A 95 -4.08 4.26 -3.79
N SER A 96 -3.21 3.24 -3.77
CA SER A 96 -1.97 3.35 -4.51
C SER A 96 -2.30 3.54 -5.97
N ALA A 97 -1.84 4.64 -6.57
CA ALA A 97 -1.94 4.88 -8.00
C ALA A 97 -0.98 3.95 -8.77
N PHE A 98 -0.77 2.74 -8.28
CA PHE A 98 -0.07 1.68 -8.97
C PHE A 98 -1.07 1.05 -9.90
N PHE A 99 -0.82 1.24 -11.18
CA PHE A 99 -1.57 0.60 -12.23
C PHE A 99 -0.68 -0.47 -12.83
N CYS A 100 -1.22 -1.67 -12.94
CA CYS A 100 -0.58 -2.77 -13.62
C CYS A 100 -1.51 -3.25 -14.73
N VAL A 101 -0.95 -3.86 -15.77
CA VAL A 101 -1.77 -4.66 -16.67
C VAL A 101 -2.22 -5.90 -15.90
N GLN A 102 -3.52 -6.13 -15.86
CA GLN A 102 -4.15 -7.26 -15.18
C GLN A 102 -4.87 -8.11 -16.23
N CYS A 103 -4.36 -9.31 -16.50
CA CYS A 103 -4.93 -10.23 -17.47
C CYS A 103 -4.52 -11.67 -17.19
N ASP A 104 -5.26 -12.60 -17.78
CA ASP A 104 -5.00 -14.02 -17.69
C ASP A 104 -5.21 -14.65 -19.07
N SER A 105 -4.17 -15.29 -19.62
CA SER A 105 -4.23 -15.85 -20.96
C SER A 105 -5.21 -16.99 -21.12
N LYS A 106 -5.68 -17.58 -20.00
CA LYS A 106 -6.79 -18.53 -20.01
C LYS A 106 -8.08 -17.92 -20.56
N THR A 107 -8.29 -16.63 -20.31
CA THR A 107 -9.52 -15.91 -20.69
C THR A 107 -9.29 -14.81 -21.72
N ASP A 108 -8.04 -14.37 -21.87
CA ASP A 108 -7.66 -13.29 -22.77
C ASP A 108 -6.40 -13.68 -23.57
N PRO A 109 -6.56 -14.15 -24.83
CA PRO A 109 -5.45 -14.58 -25.66
C PRO A 109 -4.37 -13.51 -25.89
N THR A 110 -4.70 -12.22 -25.77
CA THR A 110 -3.70 -11.15 -25.92
C THR A 110 -2.67 -11.15 -24.78
N CYS A 111 -2.99 -11.81 -23.66
CA CYS A 111 -2.12 -11.90 -22.48
C CYS A 111 -0.95 -12.88 -22.66
N THR A 112 -0.92 -13.71 -23.73
CA THR A 112 0.19 -14.65 -24.02
C THR A 112 1.42 -14.00 -24.66
N ILE A 113 1.30 -12.76 -25.15
CA ILE A 113 2.37 -12.07 -25.87
C ILE A 113 3.58 -11.88 -24.93
N GLN A 114 4.76 -12.21 -25.43
CA GLN A 114 6.07 -12.00 -24.80
C GLN A 114 6.98 -11.28 -25.80
N ASP A 115 8.00 -10.59 -25.29
CA ASP A 115 8.96 -9.80 -26.10
C ASP A 115 8.32 -8.71 -26.98
N ASP A 116 7.04 -8.40 -26.76
CA ASP A 116 6.30 -7.32 -27.40
C ASP A 116 5.31 -6.71 -26.40
N ILE A 117 4.86 -5.49 -26.70
CA ILE A 117 3.93 -4.72 -25.89
C ILE A 117 2.52 -5.25 -26.09
N ILE A 118 1.79 -5.47 -25.00
CA ILE A 118 0.33 -5.64 -25.06
C ILE A 118 -0.36 -4.29 -24.94
N TYR A 119 -1.27 -4.01 -25.86
CA TYR A 119 -2.09 -2.79 -25.85
C TYR A 119 -3.32 -2.99 -24.96
N LYS A 120 -3.08 -3.00 -23.64
CA LYS A 120 -4.13 -3.13 -22.63
C LYS A 120 -3.97 -2.04 -21.59
N ASP A 121 -5.05 -1.31 -21.32
CA ASP A 121 -5.03 -0.23 -20.34
C ASP A 121 -4.72 -0.79 -18.94
N PRO A 122 -3.67 -0.28 -18.27
CA PRO A 122 -3.37 -0.65 -16.90
C PRO A 122 -4.55 -0.32 -16.00
N THR A 123 -4.92 -1.26 -15.15
CA THR A 123 -5.97 -1.07 -14.15
C THR A 123 -5.34 -0.92 -12.80
N ARG A 124 -6.05 -0.22 -11.92
CA ARG A 124 -5.57 0.05 -10.58
C ARG A 124 -5.37 -1.24 -9.80
N CYS A 125 -4.24 -1.37 -9.12
CA CYS A 125 -4.04 -2.43 -8.15
C CYS A 125 -5.03 -2.27 -7.01
N ASN A 126 -5.52 -3.40 -6.50
CA ASN A 126 -6.26 -3.41 -5.25
C ASN A 126 -5.42 -2.77 -4.16
N LEU A 127 -6.10 -2.03 -3.29
CA LEU A 127 -5.53 -1.38 -2.13
C LEU A 127 -5.00 -2.44 -1.19
N ASN A 128 -3.71 -2.78 -1.33
CA ASN A 128 -3.08 -3.69 -0.39
C ASN A 128 -2.21 -2.91 0.58
N ARG A 129 -2.32 -3.30 1.84
CA ARG A 129 -1.65 -2.69 2.99
C ARG A 129 -0.19 -3.14 3.10
N VAL A 130 0.33 -3.79 2.05
CA VAL A 130 1.72 -4.21 1.93
C VAL A 130 2.52 -3.09 1.29
N PRO A 131 3.59 -2.61 1.94
CA PRO A 131 4.51 -1.67 1.30
C PRO A 131 5.16 -2.35 0.09
N ASN A 132 5.36 -1.60 -0.99
CA ASN A 132 6.00 -2.06 -2.24
C ASN A 132 5.14 -3.01 -3.07
N ILE A 133 3.98 -2.54 -3.55
CA ILE A 133 3.24 -3.23 -4.61
C ILE A 133 4.11 -3.26 -5.88
N LEU A 134 4.26 -4.45 -6.46
CA LEU A 134 4.94 -4.67 -7.73
C LEU A 134 3.94 -5.13 -8.78
N CYS A 135 4.20 -4.82 -10.06
CA CYS A 135 3.51 -5.49 -11.15
C CYS A 135 4.26 -6.77 -11.51
N TYR A 136 3.53 -7.85 -11.80
CA TYR A 136 4.11 -9.12 -12.22
C TYR A 136 3.61 -9.60 -13.57
N ALA A 137 4.39 -10.49 -14.17
CA ALA A 137 3.93 -11.48 -15.13
C ALA A 137 4.50 -12.85 -14.75
N LEU A 138 3.64 -13.87 -14.75
CA LEU A 138 3.97 -15.24 -14.37
C LEU A 138 3.54 -16.18 -15.49
N LYS A 139 4.46 -17.03 -15.93
CA LYS A 139 4.23 -18.10 -16.89
C LYS A 139 4.18 -19.46 -16.19
N LYS A 140 3.11 -20.20 -16.43
CA LYS A 140 2.90 -21.60 -16.01
C LYS A 140 2.41 -22.41 -17.21
N GLY A 141 3.24 -23.29 -17.76
CA GLY A 141 3.00 -23.87 -19.09
C GLY A 141 2.82 -22.78 -20.14
N ASP A 142 1.75 -22.90 -20.92
CA ASP A 142 1.34 -21.91 -21.93
C ASP A 142 0.51 -20.74 -21.34
N ARG A 143 0.26 -20.74 -20.03
CA ARG A 143 -0.55 -19.71 -19.38
C ARG A 143 0.32 -18.58 -18.85
N ILE A 144 0.04 -17.37 -19.28
CA ILE A 144 0.63 -16.15 -18.73
C ILE A 144 -0.44 -15.40 -17.96
N LYS A 145 -0.11 -15.02 -16.72
CA LYS A 145 -0.93 -14.17 -15.88
C LYS A 145 -0.17 -12.91 -15.53
N ARG A 146 -0.79 -11.76 -15.72
CA ARG A 146 -0.25 -10.45 -15.37
C ARG A 146 -1.11 -9.83 -14.26
N GLY A 147 -0.49 -9.16 -13.30
CA GLY A 147 -1.23 -8.57 -12.19
C GLY A 147 -0.39 -7.74 -11.24
N CYS A 148 -0.98 -7.41 -10.10
CA CYS A 148 -0.29 -6.78 -8.98
C CYS A 148 0.12 -7.86 -7.97
N ALA A 149 1.37 -7.88 -7.54
CA ALA A 149 1.84 -8.71 -6.44
C ALA A 149 1.62 -7.92 -5.15
N THR A 150 0.56 -8.29 -4.47
CA THR A 150 0.04 -7.53 -3.35
C THR A 150 0.36 -8.20 -2.03
N THR A 151 0.76 -9.47 -2.03
CA THR A 151 1.18 -10.20 -0.84
C THR A 151 2.67 -10.53 -0.87
N LEU A 152 3.29 -10.67 0.32
CA LEU A 152 4.67 -11.13 0.44
C LEU A 152 4.87 -12.54 -0.14
N GLU A 153 3.83 -13.38 -0.11
CA GLU A 153 3.86 -14.72 -0.70
C GLU A 153 3.96 -14.65 -2.23
N GLU A 154 3.11 -13.86 -2.90
CA GLU A 154 3.19 -13.61 -4.34
C GLU A 154 4.55 -13.03 -4.74
N GLN A 155 5.08 -12.10 -3.93
CA GLN A 155 6.41 -11.53 -4.13
C GLN A 155 7.51 -12.59 -4.03
N LYS A 156 7.47 -13.46 -3.02
CA LYS A 156 8.46 -14.54 -2.86
C LYS A 156 8.38 -15.59 -3.97
N THR A 157 7.18 -16.01 -4.36
CA THR A 157 6.97 -17.00 -5.42
C THR A 157 7.57 -16.52 -6.73
N CYS A 158 7.35 -15.26 -7.09
CA CYS A 158 7.86 -14.73 -8.34
C CYS A 158 9.37 -14.43 -8.28
N LEU A 159 9.92 -14.00 -7.14
CA LEU A 159 11.37 -13.82 -6.97
C LEU A 159 12.19 -15.11 -7.10
N THR A 160 11.55 -16.27 -6.96
CA THR A 160 12.20 -17.59 -6.96
C THR A 160 11.92 -18.40 -8.22
N SER A 161 11.28 -17.80 -9.22
CA SER A 161 10.90 -18.48 -10.47
C SER A 161 11.39 -17.71 -11.69
N ASP A 162 12.15 -18.38 -12.56
CA ASP A 162 12.55 -17.84 -13.87
C ASP A 162 11.36 -17.66 -14.83
N GLY A 163 10.22 -18.26 -14.50
CA GLY A 163 8.95 -18.02 -15.16
C GLY A 163 8.23 -16.76 -14.67
N CYS A 164 8.88 -15.89 -13.91
CA CYS A 164 8.25 -14.70 -13.36
C CYS A 164 9.09 -13.43 -13.52
N TYR A 165 8.40 -12.35 -13.88
CA TYR A 165 8.97 -11.02 -14.06
C TYR A 165 8.30 -10.02 -13.14
N PHE A 166 9.12 -9.19 -12.47
CA PHE A 166 8.67 -8.05 -11.69
C PHE A 166 9.12 -6.72 -12.27
N CYS A 167 8.26 -5.72 -12.10
CA CYS A 167 8.62 -4.33 -12.33
C CYS A 167 7.89 -3.41 -11.34
N ASN A 168 8.46 -2.22 -11.11
CA ASN A 168 7.93 -1.27 -10.15
C ASN A 168 6.95 -0.29 -10.82
N PRO A 169 5.63 -0.33 -10.51
CA PRO A 169 4.63 0.58 -11.07
C PRO A 169 4.85 2.04 -10.69
N SER A 170 5.64 2.33 -9.65
CA SER A 170 6.02 3.70 -9.28
C SER A 170 6.96 4.35 -10.29
N ILE A 171 7.75 3.54 -11.01
CA ILE A 171 8.68 4.01 -12.05
C ILE A 171 7.93 4.16 -13.37
N MET A 172 7.10 3.17 -13.71
CA MET A 172 6.32 3.15 -14.94
C MET A 172 4.98 2.45 -14.71
N PRO A 173 3.84 3.17 -14.74
CA PRO A 173 2.52 2.55 -14.72
C PRO A 173 2.35 1.55 -15.86
N GLY A 174 1.83 0.36 -15.58
CA GLY A 174 1.71 -0.70 -16.57
C GLY A 174 3.03 -1.25 -17.08
N CYS A 175 4.11 -1.17 -16.28
CA CYS A 175 5.43 -1.66 -16.67
C CYS A 175 5.43 -3.14 -17.10
N ASN A 176 4.48 -3.94 -16.63
CA ASN A 176 4.29 -5.32 -17.02
C ASN A 176 3.48 -5.47 -18.33
N SER A 177 3.39 -4.43 -19.16
CA SER A 177 2.82 -4.48 -20.52
C SER A 177 3.83 -5.04 -21.54
N LEU A 178 5.12 -4.86 -21.29
CA LEU A 178 6.23 -5.52 -21.98
C LEU A 178 6.94 -6.40 -20.97
N ILE A 179 7.13 -7.68 -21.31
CA ILE A 179 7.82 -8.65 -20.47
C ILE A 179 8.87 -9.35 -21.31
N PRO A 180 10.02 -9.72 -20.72
CA PRO A 180 10.98 -10.57 -21.40
C PRO A 180 10.37 -11.94 -21.67
N PHE A 181 11.01 -12.73 -22.51
CA PHE A 181 10.76 -14.16 -22.59
C PHE A 181 10.92 -14.81 -21.20
N LEU A 182 9.88 -15.54 -20.78
CA LEU A 182 9.82 -16.27 -19.52
C LEU A 182 9.93 -17.78 -19.76
N GLU A 183 10.71 -18.44 -18.93
CA GLU A 183 10.74 -19.91 -18.84
C GLU A 183 9.49 -20.42 -18.10
N ASP A 184 9.24 -21.72 -18.10
CA ASP A 184 8.06 -22.25 -17.40
C ASP A 184 8.35 -22.36 -15.89
N SER A 185 7.47 -21.79 -15.04
CA SER A 185 7.65 -21.87 -13.58
C SER A 185 7.59 -23.29 -13.01
N ASP A 186 6.96 -24.21 -13.74
CA ASP A 186 6.79 -25.59 -13.31
C ASP A 186 7.97 -26.49 -13.78
N GLU A 187 8.93 -25.93 -14.53
CA GLU A 187 10.13 -26.61 -15.01
C GLU A 187 11.31 -26.51 -14.03
N GLN A 188 11.02 -26.44 -12.72
CA GLN A 188 12.02 -26.78 -11.70
C GLN A 188 12.31 -28.28 -11.77
N THR A 189 13.16 -28.66 -12.72
CA THR A 189 13.81 -29.96 -12.74
C THR A 189 14.63 -30.10 -11.47
N THR A 190 14.20 -31.05 -10.66
CA THR A 190 15.06 -32.02 -9.99
C THR A 190 16.44 -32.14 -10.65
N GLU A 191 17.44 -31.45 -10.14
CA GLU A 191 18.82 -31.93 -10.17
C GLU A 191 19.18 -32.35 -8.75
N SER A 192 19.39 -33.65 -8.61
CA SER A 192 19.79 -34.36 -7.40
C SER A 192 21.30 -34.55 -7.39
#